data_AF-A0A4S4G6E5-F1
#
_entry.id   AF-A0A4S4G6E5-F1
#
_cell.length_a   1.000
_cell.length_b   1.000
_cell.length_c   1.000
_cell.angle_alpha   90.00
_cell.angle_beta   90.00
_cell.angle_gamma   90.00
#
_symmetry.space_group_name_H-M   'P 1'
#
loop_
_entity.id
_entity.type
_entity.pdbx_description
1 polymer ?
#
loop_
_entity_poly.entity_id
_entity_poly.type
_entity_poly.pdbx_seq_one_letter_code
_entity_poly.pdbx_strand_id
1 'polypeptide(L)'
;MSLITTLVGTLLFAVLGPVVGCLLSGLDRIVSARMQGRVGPPLLQPYYDVRKLFEKERASVNSAERVYVAAALLFALIAGGVFFSGGNLLLCVFVITLSSLFFIMAAYSTRSPYAEVGAARETLQVMCYEPMVLLMAVAFFQATGSFDVAAVLDMPHPVVCTIGLVFLGVLFILTIKLRKSPFDLALSHHAHQEIVRGVTTEMSGPTLGLVEIMHWCENVLFMGWIAMFFVWGSPLSAIAVVAVVALVYFLEIWIDNNFARVKWQFMFKSAWFVALVAGGVNIALLAFL
;
A
#
# COMPACT_ATOMS: atom_id res chain seq x y z
N MET A 1 -23.20 6.48 -10.15
CA MET A 1 -22.02 7.37 -10.17
C MET A 1 -21.79 7.85 -11.59
N SER A 2 -21.60 9.14 -11.83
CA SER A 2 -21.32 9.65 -13.19
C SER A 2 -19.82 9.54 -13.49
N LEU A 3 -19.44 9.34 -14.76
CA LEU A 3 -18.04 9.34 -15.20
C LEU A 3 -17.27 10.61 -14.74
N ILE A 4 -18.01 11.70 -14.53
CA ILE A 4 -17.47 12.98 -14.07
C ILE A 4 -16.98 12.89 -12.62
N THR A 5 -17.70 12.21 -11.71
CA THR A 5 -17.27 12.10 -10.31
C THR A 5 -16.01 11.25 -10.18
N THR A 6 -15.87 10.20 -10.99
CA THR A 6 -14.66 9.36 -11.00
C THR A 6 -13.46 10.10 -11.58
N LEU A 7 -13.64 10.88 -12.66
CA LEU A 7 -12.59 11.72 -13.23
C LEU A 7 -12.12 12.80 -12.25
N VAL A 8 -13.06 13.51 -11.61
CA VAL A 8 -12.74 14.54 -10.61
C VAL A 8 -12.04 13.92 -9.40
N GLY A 9 -12.53 12.79 -8.89
CA GLY A 9 -11.89 12.06 -7.79
C GLY A 9 -10.46 11.61 -8.14
N THR A 10 -10.24 11.15 -9.36
CA THR A 10 -8.91 10.75 -9.85
C THR A 10 -7.96 11.94 -9.97
N LEU A 11 -8.42 13.07 -10.49
CA LEU A 11 -7.61 14.30 -10.57
C LEU A 11 -7.26 14.83 -9.18
N LEU A 12 -8.23 14.84 -8.26
CA LEU A 12 -7.99 15.23 -6.87
C LEU A 12 -6.99 14.30 -6.19
N PHE A 13 -7.11 12.99 -6.37
CA PHE A 13 -6.17 12.02 -5.82
C PHE A 13 -4.76 12.17 -6.44
N ALA A 14 -4.68 12.47 -7.74
CA ALA A 14 -3.39 12.68 -8.40
C ALA A 14 -2.60 13.88 -7.84
N VAL A 15 -3.30 14.90 -7.32
CA VAL A 15 -2.65 16.06 -6.69
C VAL A 15 -2.46 15.84 -5.19
N LEU A 16 -3.51 15.41 -4.47
CA LEU A 16 -3.49 15.29 -3.02
C LEU A 16 -2.75 14.05 -2.53
N GLY A 17 -2.81 12.94 -3.28
CA GLY A 17 -2.17 11.67 -2.93
C GLY A 17 -0.66 11.81 -2.71
N PRO A 18 0.11 12.35 -3.67
CA PRO A 18 1.54 12.59 -3.48
C PRO A 18 1.86 13.55 -2.32
N VAL A 19 1.03 14.58 -2.10
CA VAL A 19 1.24 15.56 -1.01
C VAL A 19 1.04 14.90 0.35
N VAL A 20 -0.08 14.20 0.54
CA VAL A 20 -0.38 13.48 1.78
C VAL A 20 0.63 12.36 2.01
N GLY A 21 0.96 11.58 0.97
CA GLY A 21 1.94 10.49 1.08
C GLY A 21 3.35 10.99 1.41
N CYS A 22 3.76 12.16 0.91
CA CYS A 22 5.00 12.82 1.32
C CYS A 22 5.01 13.17 2.81
N LEU A 23 3.89 13.72 3.33
CA LEU A 23 3.76 14.06 4.75
C LEU A 23 3.78 12.80 5.62
N LEU A 24 3.08 11.74 5.21
CA LEU A 24 3.10 10.44 5.90
C LEU A 24 4.51 9.87 5.96
N SER A 25 5.23 9.83 4.82
CA SER A 25 6.63 9.38 4.78
C SER A 25 7.56 10.21 5.68
N GLY A 26 7.33 11.53 5.75
CA GLY A 26 8.07 12.40 6.65
C GLY A 26 7.78 12.11 8.12
N LEU A 27 6.51 11.88 8.47
CA LEU A 27 6.09 11.49 9.82
C LEU A 27 6.72 10.14 10.23
N ASP A 28 6.71 9.14 9.35
CA ASP A 28 7.33 7.84 9.59
C ASP A 28 8.82 7.97 9.97
N ARG A 29 9.58 8.78 9.23
CA ARG A 29 10.99 9.04 9.54
C ARG A 29 11.19 9.73 10.89
N ILE A 30 10.32 10.68 11.25
CA ILE A 30 10.39 11.39 12.53
C ILE A 30 10.06 10.46 13.70
N VAL A 31 8.96 9.71 13.60
CA VAL A 31 8.50 8.79 14.65
C VAL A 31 9.53 7.69 14.87
N SER A 32 10.02 7.07 13.79
CA SER A 32 11.07 6.04 13.85
C SER A 32 12.36 6.57 14.49
N ALA A 33 12.82 7.77 14.10
CA ALA A 33 14.02 8.35 14.72
C ALA A 33 13.84 8.63 16.21
N ARG A 34 12.67 9.14 16.62
CA ARG A 34 12.36 9.41 18.03
C ARG A 34 12.28 8.13 18.86
N MET A 35 11.71 7.05 18.31
CA MET A 35 11.71 5.73 18.97
C MET A 35 13.13 5.20 19.22
N GLN A 36 14.08 5.55 18.36
CA GLN A 36 15.49 5.18 18.47
C GLN A 36 16.32 6.19 19.30
N GLY A 37 15.69 7.18 19.94
CA GLY A 37 16.39 8.21 20.73
C GLY A 37 17.17 9.23 19.90
N ARG A 38 16.88 9.36 18.60
CA ARG A 38 17.54 10.29 17.68
C ARG A 38 16.60 11.41 17.26
N VAL A 39 17.17 12.56 16.88
CA VAL A 39 16.41 13.65 16.26
C VAL A 39 16.16 13.29 14.79
N GLY A 40 14.89 13.19 14.41
CA GLY A 40 14.47 12.91 13.04
C GLY A 40 14.62 14.11 12.09
N PRO A 41 14.59 13.88 10.76
CA PRO A 41 14.66 14.94 9.75
C PRO A 41 13.38 15.82 9.76
N PRO A 42 13.38 16.98 9.07
CA PRO A 42 12.17 17.79 8.93
C PRO A 42 11.07 17.05 8.15
N LEU A 43 9.81 17.40 8.41
CA LEU A 43 8.63 16.75 7.80
C LEU A 43 8.65 16.76 6.26
N LEU A 44 9.16 17.83 5.66
CA LEU A 44 9.23 18.00 4.20
C LEU A 44 10.49 17.37 3.57
N GLN A 45 11.29 16.62 4.33
CA GLN A 45 12.48 15.96 3.80
C GLN A 45 12.21 15.07 2.57
N PRO A 46 11.14 14.24 2.53
CA PRO A 46 10.89 13.38 1.37
C PRO A 46 10.65 14.18 0.08
N TYR A 47 10.06 15.38 0.17
CA TYR A 47 9.90 16.29 -0.96
C TYR A 47 11.25 16.76 -1.51
N TYR A 48 12.18 17.17 -0.64
CA TYR A 48 13.52 17.57 -1.04
C TYR A 48 14.30 16.41 -1.67
N ASP A 49 14.15 15.20 -1.14
CA ASP A 49 14.79 14.00 -1.67
C ASP A 49 14.31 13.69 -3.09
N VAL A 50 12.99 13.73 -3.33
CA VAL A 50 12.41 13.51 -4.67
C VAL A 50 12.83 14.60 -5.63
N ARG A 51 12.78 15.88 -5.23
CA ARG A 51 13.29 16.99 -6.05
C ARG A 51 14.74 16.77 -6.47
N LYS A 52 15.60 16.39 -5.53
CA LYS A 52 17.01 16.06 -5.80
C LYS A 52 17.15 14.91 -6.79
N LEU A 53 16.30 13.88 -6.72
CA LEU A 53 16.32 12.77 -7.67
C LEU A 53 15.98 13.21 -9.09
N PHE A 54 15.05 14.16 -9.26
CA PHE A 54 14.71 14.73 -10.56
C PHE A 54 15.82 15.60 -11.16
N GLU A 55 16.66 16.22 -10.33
CA GLU A 55 17.82 17.01 -10.74
C GLU A 55 19.02 16.14 -11.15
N LYS A 56 19.03 14.84 -10.80
CA LYS A 56 20.14 13.94 -11.13
C LYS A 56 20.08 13.40 -12.57
N GLU A 57 21.26 13.10 -13.10
CA GLU A 57 21.40 12.38 -14.36
C GLU A 57 20.89 10.93 -14.24
N ARG A 58 20.49 10.40 -15.39
CA ARG A 58 19.96 9.04 -15.52
C ARG A 58 21.11 8.12 -15.90
N ALA A 59 21.37 7.14 -15.05
CA ALA A 59 22.29 6.04 -15.33
C ALA A 59 21.51 4.75 -15.61
N SER A 60 20.33 4.85 -16.27
CA SER A 60 19.50 3.68 -16.57
C SER A 60 20.06 2.91 -17.75
N VAL A 61 20.22 1.60 -17.61
CA VAL A 61 20.70 0.70 -18.68
C VAL A 61 19.66 0.51 -19.78
N ASN A 62 18.37 0.57 -19.44
CA ASN A 62 17.27 0.35 -20.37
C ASN A 62 16.20 1.44 -20.24
N SER A 63 15.76 2.01 -21.37
CA SER A 63 14.69 3.02 -21.38
C SER A 63 13.31 2.45 -21.08
N ALA A 64 13.10 1.14 -21.31
CA ALA A 64 11.84 0.45 -21.04
C ALA A 64 11.46 0.46 -19.54
N GLU A 65 12.46 0.42 -18.65
CA GLU A 65 12.29 0.47 -17.19
C GLU A 65 11.38 1.63 -16.78
N ARG A 66 11.65 2.82 -17.34
CA ARG A 66 10.86 4.01 -17.05
C ARG A 66 9.43 3.92 -17.53
N VAL A 67 9.20 3.35 -18.71
CA VAL A 67 7.85 3.22 -19.26
C VAL A 67 7.02 2.35 -18.33
N TYR A 68 7.59 1.26 -17.83
CA TYR A 68 6.95 0.38 -16.86
C TYR A 68 6.73 1.07 -15.50
N VAL A 69 7.70 1.81 -14.97
CA VAL A 69 7.51 2.58 -13.72
C VAL A 69 6.45 3.68 -13.88
N ALA A 70 6.43 4.37 -15.01
CA ALA A 70 5.42 5.40 -15.29
C ALA A 70 4.02 4.78 -15.43
N ALA A 71 3.92 3.60 -16.06
CA ALA A 71 2.69 2.83 -16.10
C ALA A 71 2.25 2.41 -14.69
N ALA A 72 3.16 1.89 -13.87
CA ALA A 72 2.87 1.53 -12.48
C ALA A 72 2.31 2.73 -11.69
N LEU A 73 2.99 3.89 -11.75
CA LEU A 73 2.49 5.12 -11.15
C LEU A 73 1.09 5.52 -11.66
N LEU A 74 0.86 5.45 -12.97
CA LEU A 74 -0.44 5.76 -13.56
C LEU A 74 -1.54 4.83 -13.01
N PHE A 75 -1.29 3.52 -12.97
CA PHE A 75 -2.27 2.57 -12.43
C PHE A 75 -2.48 2.75 -10.91
N ALA A 76 -1.44 3.07 -10.14
CA ALA A 76 -1.60 3.42 -8.72
C ALA A 76 -2.48 4.66 -8.53
N LEU A 77 -2.32 5.68 -9.38
CA LEU A 77 -3.15 6.89 -9.38
C LEU A 77 -4.60 6.59 -9.76
N ILE A 78 -4.82 5.76 -10.78
CA ILE A 78 -6.17 5.33 -11.18
C ILE A 78 -6.83 4.54 -10.05
N ALA A 79 -6.12 3.60 -9.42
CA ALA A 79 -6.66 2.81 -8.31
C ALA A 79 -7.11 3.71 -7.14
N GLY A 80 -6.28 4.68 -6.75
CA GLY A 80 -6.65 5.63 -5.71
C GLY A 80 -7.80 6.54 -6.13
N GLY A 81 -7.80 7.02 -7.38
CA GLY A 81 -8.89 7.82 -7.94
C GLY A 81 -10.24 7.12 -7.90
N VAL A 82 -10.29 5.86 -8.34
CA VAL A 82 -11.51 5.03 -8.27
C VAL A 82 -11.94 4.86 -6.82
N PHE A 83 -11.01 4.56 -5.90
CA PHE A 83 -11.33 4.35 -4.49
C PHE A 83 -11.91 5.60 -3.82
N PHE A 84 -11.23 6.75 -3.91
CA PHE A 84 -11.68 7.99 -3.27
C PHE A 84 -12.89 8.62 -3.94
N SER A 85 -13.18 8.28 -5.20
CA SER A 85 -14.44 8.67 -5.86
C SER A 85 -15.65 7.83 -5.44
N GLY A 86 -15.47 6.84 -4.57
CA GLY A 86 -16.54 5.95 -4.12
C GLY A 86 -16.86 4.81 -5.10
N GLY A 87 -15.95 4.51 -6.03
CA GLY A 87 -16.12 3.47 -7.04
C GLY A 87 -15.97 2.05 -6.52
N ASN A 88 -15.90 1.09 -7.45
CA ASN A 88 -15.87 -0.33 -7.13
C ASN A 88 -14.53 -0.75 -6.49
N LEU A 89 -14.59 -1.31 -5.28
CA LEU A 89 -13.44 -1.77 -4.49
C LEU A 89 -12.66 -2.89 -5.19
N LEU A 90 -13.37 -3.85 -5.79
CA LEU A 90 -12.74 -4.98 -6.50
C LEU A 90 -11.95 -4.47 -7.72
N LEU A 91 -12.49 -3.49 -8.45
CA LEU A 91 -11.77 -2.82 -9.52
C LEU A 91 -10.50 -2.14 -8.99
N CYS A 92 -10.59 -1.43 -7.85
CA CYS A 92 -9.41 -0.81 -7.22
C CYS A 92 -8.32 -1.84 -6.90
N VAL A 93 -8.71 -3.00 -6.36
CA VAL A 93 -7.79 -4.11 -6.05
C VAL A 93 -7.09 -4.61 -7.31
N PHE A 94 -7.81 -4.87 -8.40
CA PHE A 94 -7.19 -5.32 -9.64
C PHE A 94 -6.26 -4.28 -10.27
N VAL A 95 -6.67 -3.01 -10.24
CA VAL A 95 -5.86 -1.92 -10.81
C VAL A 95 -4.57 -1.72 -10.00
N ILE A 96 -4.62 -1.82 -8.66
CA ILE A 96 -3.40 -1.72 -7.85
C ILE A 96 -2.49 -2.95 -7.99
N THR A 97 -3.05 -4.16 -8.16
CA THR A 97 -2.25 -5.34 -8.52
C THR A 97 -1.53 -5.13 -9.85
N LEU A 98 -2.24 -4.57 -10.85
CA LEU A 98 -1.65 -4.28 -12.15
C LEU A 98 -0.50 -3.26 -12.05
N SER A 99 -0.63 -2.25 -11.18
CA SER A 99 0.48 -1.34 -10.83
C SER A 99 1.70 -2.12 -10.31
N SER A 100 1.50 -3.01 -9.34
CA SER A 100 2.58 -3.83 -8.78
C SER A 100 3.21 -4.76 -9.82
N LEU A 101 2.43 -5.31 -10.76
CA LEU A 101 2.97 -6.10 -11.88
C LEU A 101 3.84 -5.27 -12.81
N PHE A 102 3.43 -4.04 -13.16
CA PHE A 102 4.27 -3.15 -13.97
C PHE A 102 5.57 -2.77 -13.25
N PHE A 103 5.53 -2.57 -11.93
CA PHE A 103 6.73 -2.34 -11.13
C PHE A 103 7.69 -3.53 -11.15
N ILE A 104 7.17 -4.76 -11.01
CA ILE A 104 7.96 -6.00 -11.14
C ILE A 104 8.57 -6.13 -12.54
N MET A 105 7.79 -5.85 -13.59
CA MET A 105 8.27 -5.89 -14.98
C MET A 105 9.36 -4.85 -15.24
N ALA A 106 9.28 -3.66 -14.61
CA ALA A 106 10.33 -2.66 -14.69
C ALA A 106 11.66 -3.21 -14.17
N ALA A 107 11.64 -3.92 -13.04
CA ALA A 107 12.84 -4.52 -12.45
C ALA A 107 13.38 -5.69 -13.29
N TYR A 108 12.53 -6.52 -13.91
CA TYR A 108 13.01 -7.56 -14.85
C TYR A 108 13.62 -6.98 -16.14
N SER A 109 13.22 -5.78 -16.55
CA SER A 109 13.67 -5.19 -17.82
C SER A 109 15.15 -4.77 -17.84
N THR A 110 15.79 -4.64 -16.67
CA THR A 110 17.18 -4.18 -16.54
C THR A 110 18.21 -5.30 -16.75
N ARG A 111 17.78 -6.57 -16.76
CA ARG A 111 18.60 -7.77 -17.05
C ARG A 111 19.87 -7.90 -16.19
N SER A 112 19.80 -7.44 -14.94
CA SER A 112 20.87 -7.64 -13.95
C SER A 112 20.48 -8.76 -12.99
N PRO A 113 21.40 -9.68 -12.62
CA PRO A 113 21.10 -10.78 -11.70
C PRO A 113 20.57 -10.29 -10.34
N TYR A 114 21.00 -9.11 -9.89
CA TYR A 114 20.55 -8.52 -8.63
C TYR A 114 19.11 -8.01 -8.74
N ALA A 115 18.77 -7.34 -9.84
CA ALA A 115 17.42 -6.87 -10.10
C ALA A 115 16.43 -8.04 -10.29
N GLU A 116 16.84 -9.11 -10.96
CA GLU A 116 16.02 -10.32 -11.15
C GLU A 116 15.68 -11.02 -9.84
N VAL A 117 16.65 -11.17 -8.93
CA VAL A 117 16.39 -11.75 -7.60
C VAL A 117 15.51 -10.83 -6.75
N GLY A 118 15.72 -9.51 -6.84
CA GLY A 118 14.83 -8.52 -6.21
C GLY A 118 13.38 -8.63 -6.70
N ALA A 119 13.20 -8.67 -8.03
CA ALA A 119 11.90 -8.80 -8.67
C ALA A 119 11.20 -10.13 -8.32
N ALA A 120 11.96 -11.23 -8.22
CA ALA A 120 11.42 -12.51 -7.77
C ALA A 120 10.90 -12.44 -6.32
N ARG A 121 11.60 -11.74 -5.42
CA ARG A 121 11.15 -11.53 -4.03
C ARG A 121 9.90 -10.65 -3.95
N GLU A 122 9.81 -9.59 -4.76
CA GLU A 122 8.61 -8.76 -4.85
C GLU A 122 7.43 -9.60 -5.36
N THR A 123 7.64 -10.39 -6.40
CA THR A 123 6.61 -11.30 -6.95
C THR A 123 6.10 -12.27 -5.88
N LEU A 124 7.00 -12.85 -5.08
CA LEU A 124 6.61 -13.70 -3.95
C LEU A 124 5.80 -12.95 -2.89
N GLN A 125 6.15 -11.69 -2.58
CA GLN A 125 5.36 -10.87 -1.66
C GLN A 125 3.96 -10.61 -2.20
N VAL A 126 3.83 -10.24 -3.48
CA VAL A 126 2.54 -10.04 -4.14
C VAL A 126 1.66 -11.28 -4.01
N MET A 127 2.20 -12.45 -4.35
CA MET A 127 1.49 -13.73 -4.24
C MET A 127 1.06 -14.07 -2.80
N CYS A 128 1.75 -13.56 -1.78
CA CYS A 128 1.42 -13.84 -0.38
C CYS A 128 0.22 -13.03 0.12
N TYR A 129 0.16 -11.72 -0.17
CA TYR A 129 -0.89 -10.87 0.37
C TYR A 129 -2.17 -10.87 -0.48
N GLU A 130 -2.05 -11.16 -1.78
CA GLU A 130 -3.15 -11.01 -2.73
C GLU A 130 -4.40 -11.83 -2.41
N PRO A 131 -4.30 -13.10 -1.95
CA PRO A 131 -5.48 -13.86 -1.51
C PRO A 131 -6.28 -13.13 -0.42
N MET A 132 -5.61 -12.53 0.56
CA MET A 132 -6.30 -11.80 1.63
C MET A 132 -6.97 -10.52 1.11
N VAL A 133 -6.35 -9.80 0.17
CA VAL A 133 -6.96 -8.60 -0.44
C VAL A 133 -8.22 -8.97 -1.22
N LEU A 134 -8.23 -10.10 -1.92
CA LEU A 134 -9.43 -10.59 -2.62
C LEU A 134 -10.52 -11.01 -1.62
N LEU A 135 -10.16 -11.73 -0.55
CA LEU A 135 -11.11 -12.09 0.51
C LEU A 135 -11.66 -10.85 1.23
N MET A 136 -10.87 -9.78 1.38
CA MET A 136 -11.35 -8.49 1.88
C MET A 136 -12.45 -7.92 0.98
N ALA A 137 -12.27 -7.94 -0.34
CA ALA A 137 -13.28 -7.44 -1.28
C ALA A 137 -14.58 -8.28 -1.25
N VAL A 138 -14.46 -9.61 -1.10
CA VAL A 138 -15.61 -10.51 -0.98
C VAL A 138 -16.36 -10.29 0.34
N ALA A 139 -15.64 -10.20 1.46
CA ALA A 139 -16.24 -9.95 2.76
C ALA A 139 -16.90 -8.57 2.82
N PHE A 140 -16.31 -7.57 2.16
CA PHE A 140 -16.90 -6.25 2.01
C PHE A 140 -18.26 -6.32 1.31
N PHE A 141 -18.35 -7.04 0.19
CA PHE A 141 -19.61 -7.24 -0.53
C PHE A 141 -20.68 -7.93 0.32
N GLN A 142 -20.30 -8.94 1.12
CA GLN A 142 -21.25 -9.58 2.04
C GLN A 142 -21.74 -8.63 3.13
N ALA A 143 -20.89 -7.72 3.61
CA ALA A 143 -21.26 -6.77 4.65
C ALA A 143 -22.14 -5.62 4.16
N THR A 144 -21.87 -5.07 2.96
CA THR A 144 -22.54 -3.86 2.45
C THR A 144 -23.56 -4.15 1.35
N GLY A 145 -23.56 -5.36 0.77
CA GLY A 145 -24.39 -5.73 -0.38
C GLY A 145 -23.94 -5.11 -1.72
N SER A 146 -22.83 -4.35 -1.73
CA SER A 146 -22.30 -3.69 -2.92
C SER A 146 -20.77 -3.72 -2.93
N PHE A 147 -20.17 -3.65 -4.11
CA PHE A 147 -18.72 -3.46 -4.25
C PHE A 147 -18.31 -1.99 -4.23
N ASP A 148 -19.26 -1.06 -4.29
CA ASP A 148 -18.95 0.37 -4.32
C ASP A 148 -18.53 0.87 -2.93
N VAL A 149 -17.38 1.55 -2.86
CA VAL A 149 -16.85 2.11 -1.61
C VAL A 149 -17.82 3.14 -1.02
N ALA A 150 -18.59 3.84 -1.86
CA ALA A 150 -19.63 4.78 -1.42
C ALA A 150 -20.71 4.12 -0.55
N ALA A 151 -20.99 2.82 -0.72
CA ALA A 151 -22.04 2.11 0.01
C ALA A 151 -21.80 2.09 1.54
N VAL A 152 -20.55 2.28 1.97
CA VAL A 152 -20.20 2.35 3.41
C VAL A 152 -20.85 3.54 4.10
N LEU A 153 -21.10 4.63 3.38
CA LEU A 153 -21.72 5.84 3.94
C LEU A 153 -23.19 5.62 4.33
N ASP A 154 -23.86 4.68 3.67
CA ASP A 154 -25.27 4.36 3.91
C ASP A 154 -25.46 3.34 5.05
N MET A 155 -24.37 2.78 5.59
CA MET A 155 -24.42 1.77 6.64
C MET A 155 -24.72 2.40 8.02
N PRO A 156 -25.59 1.75 8.83
CA PRO A 156 -25.97 2.25 10.15
C PRO A 156 -24.86 2.08 11.20
N HIS A 157 -23.99 1.09 11.01
CA HIS A 157 -22.85 0.77 11.88
C HIS A 157 -21.57 0.58 11.07
N PRO A 158 -20.38 0.78 11.67
CA PRO A 158 -19.10 0.53 11.01
C PRO A 158 -19.01 -0.90 10.46
N VAL A 159 -18.36 -1.05 9.31
CA VAL A 159 -18.16 -2.33 8.64
C VAL A 159 -17.26 -3.27 9.47
N VAL A 160 -16.40 -2.74 10.34
CA VAL A 160 -15.61 -3.55 11.30
C VAL A 160 -16.47 -4.47 12.17
N CYS A 161 -17.69 -4.03 12.53
CA CYS A 161 -18.55 -4.83 13.41
C CYS A 161 -18.98 -6.15 12.77
N THR A 162 -19.07 -6.20 11.43
CA THR A 162 -19.46 -7.40 10.69
C THR A 162 -18.25 -8.18 10.17
N ILE A 163 -17.18 -7.48 9.75
CA ILE A 163 -15.97 -8.10 9.15
C ILE A 163 -14.70 -7.87 9.97
N GLY A 164 -14.81 -7.89 11.30
CA GLY A 164 -13.69 -7.60 12.21
C GLY A 164 -12.50 -8.54 12.09
N LEU A 165 -12.74 -9.83 11.79
CA LEU A 165 -11.65 -10.78 11.52
C LEU A 165 -10.90 -10.41 10.24
N VAL A 166 -11.62 -10.01 9.18
CA VAL A 166 -11.01 -9.56 7.93
C VAL A 166 -10.17 -8.31 8.18
N PHE A 167 -10.63 -7.39 9.02
CA PHE A 167 -9.84 -6.22 9.43
C PHE A 167 -8.49 -6.62 10.04
N LEU A 168 -8.45 -7.61 10.94
CA LEU A 168 -7.19 -8.13 11.48
C LEU A 168 -6.28 -8.74 10.39
N GLY A 169 -6.87 -9.45 9.42
CA GLY A 169 -6.13 -9.96 8.28
C GLY A 169 -5.57 -8.85 7.39
N VAL A 170 -6.33 -7.76 7.20
CA VAL A 170 -5.90 -6.55 6.47
C VAL A 170 -4.76 -5.85 7.20
N LEU A 171 -4.81 -5.73 8.53
CA LEU A 171 -3.69 -5.20 9.33
C LEU A 171 -2.43 -6.04 9.13
N PHE A 172 -2.55 -7.37 9.13
CA PHE A 172 -1.40 -8.24 8.88
C PHE A 172 -0.80 -8.03 7.48
N ILE A 173 -1.62 -8.01 6.42
CA ILE A 173 -1.08 -7.82 5.07
C ILE A 173 -0.59 -6.40 4.80
N LEU A 174 -1.06 -5.42 5.57
CA LEU A 174 -0.60 -4.03 5.45
C LEU A 174 0.90 -3.93 5.74
N THR A 175 1.40 -4.65 6.76
CA THR A 175 2.84 -4.74 7.06
C THR A 175 3.65 -5.24 5.86
N ILE A 176 3.12 -6.21 5.10
CA ILE A 176 3.75 -6.73 3.87
C ILE A 176 3.68 -5.69 2.76
N LYS A 177 2.52 -5.07 2.54
CA LYS A 177 2.26 -4.09 1.48
C LYS A 177 3.05 -2.79 1.65
N LEU A 178 3.25 -2.34 2.89
CA LEU A 178 4.10 -1.18 3.21
C LEU A 178 5.60 -1.52 3.15
N ARG A 179 5.95 -2.80 2.91
CA ARG A 179 7.32 -3.29 2.82
C ARG A 179 8.14 -2.94 4.09
N LYS A 180 7.48 -3.05 5.25
CA LYS A 180 8.02 -2.75 6.58
C LYS A 180 8.56 -4.01 7.24
N SER A 181 9.52 -3.88 8.16
CA SER A 181 9.98 -5.00 9.00
C SER A 181 8.77 -5.54 9.77
N PRO A 182 8.57 -6.87 9.86
CA PRO A 182 9.52 -7.96 9.57
C PRO A 182 9.56 -8.44 8.11
N PHE A 183 8.72 -7.93 7.22
CA PHE A 183 8.49 -8.46 5.87
C PHE A 183 9.15 -7.64 4.74
N ASP A 184 10.18 -6.86 5.04
CA ASP A 184 10.92 -5.98 4.10
C ASP A 184 11.93 -6.74 3.19
N LEU A 185 11.49 -7.85 2.59
CA LEU A 185 12.32 -8.79 1.83
C LEU A 185 12.72 -8.31 0.44
N ALA A 186 11.83 -7.60 -0.25
CA ALA A 186 11.98 -7.21 -1.65
C ALA A 186 12.46 -5.77 -1.83
N LEU A 187 11.98 -4.85 -0.99
CA LEU A 187 12.44 -3.47 -0.90
C LEU A 187 12.58 -3.10 0.57
N SER A 188 13.71 -2.49 0.93
CA SER A 188 13.85 -1.85 2.23
C SER A 188 14.44 -0.46 2.04
N HIS A 189 13.78 0.54 2.62
CA HIS A 189 14.32 1.91 2.67
C HIS A 189 15.61 2.00 3.50
N HIS A 190 15.84 1.00 4.37
CA HIS A 190 17.08 0.83 5.11
C HIS A 190 18.06 -0.09 4.36
N ALA A 191 19.35 0.21 4.45
CA ALA A 191 20.43 -0.51 3.77
C ALA A 191 20.78 -1.86 4.44
N HIS A 192 19.78 -2.65 4.82
CA HIS A 192 20.00 -3.95 5.47
C HIS A 192 19.82 -5.13 4.51
N GLN A 193 19.44 -4.91 3.25
CA GLN A 193 19.29 -6.01 2.29
C GLN A 193 20.65 -6.50 1.79
N GLU A 194 20.76 -7.83 1.68
CA GLU A 194 21.90 -8.54 1.10
C GLU A 194 22.13 -8.18 -0.38
N ILE A 195 21.07 -7.71 -1.05
CA ILE A 195 21.09 -7.18 -2.42
C ILE A 195 20.86 -5.67 -2.30
N VAL A 196 21.74 -4.86 -2.89
CA VAL A 196 21.79 -3.40 -2.74
C VAL A 196 20.43 -2.74 -3.05
N ARG A 197 19.57 -2.48 -2.05
CA ARG A 197 18.24 -1.82 -2.24
C ARG A 197 17.22 -2.63 -3.07
N GLY A 198 17.44 -3.94 -3.27
CA GLY A 198 16.45 -4.88 -3.79
C GLY A 198 15.96 -4.54 -5.20
N VAL A 199 14.63 -4.45 -5.38
CA VAL A 199 13.97 -4.21 -6.69
C VAL A 199 14.39 -2.89 -7.36
N THR A 200 14.84 -1.91 -6.57
CA THR A 200 15.21 -0.56 -7.08
C THR A 200 16.71 -0.40 -7.35
N THR A 201 17.49 -1.49 -7.28
CA THR A 201 18.94 -1.55 -7.51
C THR A 201 19.40 -0.70 -8.71
N GLU A 202 18.78 -0.94 -9.86
CA GLU A 202 19.19 -0.38 -11.16
C GLU A 202 18.48 0.94 -11.48
N MET A 203 17.48 1.32 -10.67
CA MET A 203 16.65 2.50 -10.91
C MET A 203 17.36 3.76 -10.43
N SER A 204 17.60 4.72 -11.33
CA SER A 204 18.39 5.92 -11.05
C SER A 204 17.70 7.23 -11.40
N GLY A 205 18.09 8.29 -10.67
CA GLY A 205 17.66 9.66 -10.90
C GLY A 205 16.13 9.82 -10.94
N PRO A 206 15.56 10.42 -12.01
CA PRO A 206 14.13 10.65 -12.14
C PRO A 206 13.27 9.37 -12.12
N THR A 207 13.80 8.23 -12.58
CA THR A 207 13.01 6.98 -12.57
C THR A 207 12.77 6.51 -11.13
N LEU A 208 13.78 6.60 -10.27
CA LEU A 208 13.63 6.33 -8.84
C LEU A 208 12.70 7.34 -8.15
N GLY A 209 12.72 8.61 -8.58
CA GLY A 209 11.78 9.62 -8.10
C GLY A 209 10.31 9.26 -8.37
N LEU A 210 10.01 8.68 -9.54
CA LEU A 210 8.67 8.20 -9.87
C LEU A 210 8.24 7.02 -8.98
N VAL A 211 9.17 6.12 -8.63
CA VAL A 211 8.92 4.99 -7.72
C VAL A 211 8.56 5.49 -6.31
N GLU A 212 9.28 6.48 -5.79
CA GLU A 212 8.97 7.06 -4.47
C GLU A 212 7.57 7.70 -4.45
N ILE A 213 7.19 8.43 -5.51
CA ILE A 213 5.84 8.99 -5.65
C ILE A 213 4.78 7.89 -5.75
N MET A 214 5.07 6.83 -6.51
CA MET A 214 4.16 5.67 -6.62
C MET A 214 3.92 5.04 -5.25
N HIS A 215 4.96 4.82 -4.46
CA HIS A 215 4.83 4.29 -3.10
C HIS A 215 4.08 5.25 -2.16
N TRP A 216 4.23 6.55 -2.32
CA TRP A 216 3.41 7.52 -1.58
C TRP A 216 1.93 7.38 -1.92
N CYS A 217 1.58 7.23 -3.19
CA CYS A 217 0.20 6.99 -3.62
C CYS A 217 -0.34 5.65 -3.10
N GLU A 218 0.46 4.58 -3.17
CA GLU A 218 0.13 3.26 -2.60
C GLU A 218 -0.17 3.37 -1.09
N ASN A 219 0.70 4.05 -0.33
CA ASN A 219 0.52 4.23 1.11
C ASN A 219 -0.78 4.97 1.44
N VAL A 220 -1.10 6.05 0.71
CA VAL A 220 -2.36 6.79 0.92
C VAL A 220 -3.57 5.92 0.59
N LEU A 221 -3.51 5.12 -0.48
CA LEU A 221 -4.58 4.19 -0.83
C LEU A 221 -4.80 3.12 0.26
N PHE A 222 -3.73 2.54 0.81
CA PHE A 222 -3.87 1.52 1.86
C PHE A 222 -4.37 2.11 3.18
N MET A 223 -3.98 3.34 3.51
CA MET A 223 -4.62 4.07 4.62
C MET A 223 -6.10 4.35 4.34
N GLY A 224 -6.47 4.59 3.08
CA GLY A 224 -7.86 4.65 2.63
C GLY A 224 -8.62 3.36 2.87
N TRP A 225 -8.01 2.20 2.59
CA TRP A 225 -8.62 0.89 2.86
C TRP A 225 -8.91 0.71 4.35
N ILE A 226 -7.99 1.10 5.24
CA ILE A 226 -8.24 1.10 6.69
C ILE A 226 -9.40 2.03 7.06
N ALA A 227 -9.41 3.25 6.50
CA ALA A 227 -10.47 4.22 6.76
C ALA A 227 -11.86 3.65 6.42
N MET A 228 -11.99 2.96 5.29
CA MET A 228 -13.25 2.35 4.83
C MET A 228 -13.92 1.45 5.88
N PHE A 229 -13.16 0.74 6.69
CA PHE A 229 -13.72 -0.11 7.74
C PHE A 229 -14.47 0.69 8.82
N PHE A 230 -14.02 1.92 9.11
CA PHE A 230 -14.51 2.78 10.19
C PHE A 230 -15.35 3.95 9.71
N VAL A 231 -15.70 4.01 8.43
CA VAL A 231 -16.68 4.97 7.91
C VAL A 231 -18.09 4.42 8.13
N TRP A 232 -19.04 5.28 8.51
CA TRP A 232 -20.49 5.00 8.53
C TRP A 232 -21.26 6.33 8.54
N GLY A 233 -22.59 6.30 8.39
CA GLY A 233 -23.42 7.50 8.18
C GLY A 233 -23.46 8.54 9.32
N SER A 234 -22.72 8.37 10.42
CA SER A 234 -22.69 9.35 11.52
C SER A 234 -21.54 10.36 11.39
N PRO A 235 -21.70 11.61 11.88
CA PRO A 235 -20.60 12.58 11.95
C PRO A 235 -19.43 12.15 12.85
N LEU A 236 -19.67 11.24 13.79
CA LEU A 236 -18.63 10.67 14.66
C LEU A 236 -17.66 9.77 13.89
N SER A 237 -18.06 9.28 12.71
CA SER A 237 -17.21 8.44 11.86
C SER A 237 -15.94 9.17 11.43
N ALA A 238 -15.99 10.47 11.13
CA ALA A 238 -14.82 11.21 10.68
C ALA A 238 -13.72 11.26 11.76
N ILE A 239 -14.11 11.47 13.02
CA ILE A 239 -13.18 11.50 14.17
C ILE A 239 -12.60 10.09 14.40
N ALA A 240 -13.46 9.06 14.36
CA ALA A 240 -13.05 7.68 14.52
C ALA A 240 -12.04 7.25 13.43
N VAL A 241 -12.31 7.60 12.17
CA VAL A 241 -11.43 7.30 11.03
C VAL A 241 -10.06 7.93 11.21
N VAL A 242 -9.98 9.23 11.54
CA VAL A 242 -8.69 9.91 11.75
C VAL A 242 -7.91 9.28 12.89
N ALA A 243 -8.58 8.98 14.01
CA ALA A 243 -7.95 8.36 15.17
C ALA A 243 -7.43 6.96 14.85
N VAL A 244 -8.22 6.12 14.17
CA VAL A 244 -7.82 4.75 13.86
C VAL A 244 -6.74 4.71 12.78
N VAL A 245 -6.84 5.50 11.71
CA VAL A 245 -5.80 5.55 10.69
C VAL A 245 -4.47 6.01 11.29
N ALA A 246 -4.49 7.02 12.16
CA ALA A 246 -3.28 7.47 12.85
C ALA A 246 -2.71 6.38 13.79
N LEU A 247 -3.59 5.68 14.53
CA LEU A 247 -3.19 4.60 15.43
C LEU A 247 -2.60 3.41 14.66
N VAL A 248 -3.24 2.99 13.58
CA VAL A 248 -2.76 1.88 12.75
C VAL A 248 -1.45 2.25 12.09
N TYR A 249 -1.31 3.47 11.57
CA TYR A 249 -0.05 3.93 11.01
C TYR A 249 1.06 3.97 12.06
N PHE A 250 0.77 4.45 13.27
CA PHE A 250 1.72 4.40 14.38
C PHE A 250 2.09 2.96 14.76
N LEU A 251 1.13 2.04 14.75
CA LEU A 251 1.33 0.63 15.05
C LEU A 251 2.25 -0.02 14.00
N GLU A 252 2.05 0.27 12.71
CA GLU A 252 2.93 -0.18 11.63
C GLU A 252 4.38 0.31 11.84
N ILE A 253 4.56 1.60 12.19
CA ILE A 253 5.88 2.16 12.50
C ILE A 253 6.48 1.50 13.74
N TRP A 254 5.66 1.21 14.75
CA TRP A 254 6.10 0.54 15.96
C TRP A 254 6.53 -0.90 15.68
N ILE A 255 5.81 -1.65 14.83
CA ILE A 255 6.20 -2.99 14.38
C ILE A 255 7.55 -2.92 13.64
N ASP A 256 7.68 -1.98 12.71
CA ASP A 256 8.91 -1.81 11.91
C ASP A 256 10.17 -1.62 12.80
N ASN A 257 10.04 -0.84 13.87
CA ASN A 257 11.16 -0.54 14.76
C ASN A 257 11.48 -1.63 15.79
N ASN A 258 10.53 -2.52 16.13
CA ASN A 258 10.70 -3.51 17.20
C ASN A 258 10.91 -4.94 16.70
N PHE A 259 10.52 -5.27 15.47
CA PHE A 259 10.62 -6.63 14.96
C PHE A 259 11.87 -6.84 14.10
N ALA A 260 12.48 -8.01 14.26
CA ALA A 260 13.55 -8.47 13.38
C ALA A 260 12.98 -9.07 12.09
N ARG A 261 13.78 -8.98 11.01
CA ARG A 261 13.41 -9.53 9.71
C ARG A 261 13.16 -11.03 9.75
N VAL A 262 12.13 -11.48 9.04
CA VAL A 262 11.82 -12.90 8.89
C VAL A 262 12.20 -13.43 7.52
N LYS A 263 12.26 -14.75 7.38
CA LYS A 263 12.50 -15.41 6.09
C LYS A 263 11.21 -15.48 5.27
N TRP A 264 11.37 -15.50 3.94
CA TRP A 264 10.24 -15.56 3.00
C TRP A 264 9.33 -16.79 3.21
N GLN A 265 9.87 -17.94 3.64
CA GLN A 265 9.04 -19.12 3.91
C GLN A 265 8.08 -18.91 5.08
N PHE A 266 8.52 -18.17 6.10
CA PHE A 266 7.67 -17.84 7.24
C PHE A 266 6.58 -16.84 6.83
N MET A 267 6.94 -15.80 6.05
CA MET A 267 5.98 -14.87 5.47
C MET A 267 4.92 -15.59 4.63
N PHE A 268 5.33 -16.49 3.74
CA PHE A 268 4.40 -17.24 2.90
C PHE A 268 3.42 -18.07 3.75
N LYS A 269 3.93 -18.87 4.70
CA LYS A 269 3.08 -19.70 5.56
C LYS A 269 2.13 -18.86 6.43
N SER A 270 2.62 -17.78 7.02
CA SER A 270 1.83 -16.91 7.90
C SER A 270 0.77 -16.14 7.10
N ALA A 271 1.11 -15.57 5.94
CA ALA A 271 0.16 -14.85 5.10
C ALA A 271 -0.98 -15.74 4.61
N TRP A 272 -0.66 -16.96 4.15
CA TRP A 272 -1.67 -17.93 3.74
C TRP A 272 -2.54 -18.41 4.90
N PHE A 273 -1.93 -18.67 6.05
CA PHE A 273 -2.66 -19.04 7.26
C PHE A 273 -3.62 -17.92 7.69
N VAL A 274 -3.15 -16.68 7.74
CA VAL A 274 -3.98 -15.51 8.08
C VAL A 274 -5.08 -15.31 7.04
N ALA A 275 -4.79 -15.43 5.74
CA ALA A 275 -5.80 -15.31 4.70
C ALA A 275 -6.92 -16.35 4.85
N LEU A 276 -6.56 -17.61 5.07
CA LEU A 276 -7.53 -18.70 5.24
C LEU A 276 -8.34 -18.59 6.54
N VAL A 277 -7.69 -18.22 7.65
CA VAL A 277 -8.36 -18.10 8.94
C VAL A 277 -9.17 -16.82 9.01
N ALA A 278 -8.53 -15.66 8.85
CA ALA A 278 -9.18 -14.37 9.03
C ALA A 278 -10.19 -14.06 7.91
N GLY A 279 -9.83 -14.35 6.66
CA GLY A 279 -10.71 -14.17 5.52
C GLY A 279 -11.74 -15.29 5.40
N GLY A 280 -11.27 -16.54 5.36
CA GLY A 280 -12.12 -17.71 5.11
C GLY A 280 -13.16 -17.97 6.21
N VAL A 281 -12.77 -17.94 7.49
CA VAL A 281 -13.72 -18.17 8.60
C VAL A 281 -14.77 -17.07 8.65
N ASN A 282 -14.37 -15.80 8.46
CA ASN A 282 -15.30 -14.68 8.51
C ASN A 282 -16.35 -14.75 7.40
N ILE A 283 -15.92 -15.04 6.17
CA ILE A 283 -16.81 -15.22 5.02
C ILE A 283 -17.75 -16.41 5.23
N ALA A 284 -17.24 -17.53 5.77
CA ALA A 284 -18.08 -18.68 6.08
C ALA A 284 -19.14 -18.33 7.13
N LEU A 285 -18.76 -17.66 8.23
CA LEU A 285 -19.70 -17.24 9.27
C LEU A 285 -20.80 -16.32 8.72
N LEU A 286 -20.43 -15.33 7.90
CA LEU A 286 -21.40 -14.44 7.26
C LEU A 286 -22.30 -15.13 6.24
N ALA A 287 -21.86 -16.23 5.63
CA ALA A 287 -22.69 -17.00 4.71
C ALA A 287 -23.77 -17.85 5.42
N PHE A 288 -23.61 -18.11 6.73
CA PHE A 288 -24.58 -18.88 7.53
C PHE A 288 -25.53 -18.00 8.36
N LEU A 289 -25.29 -16.69 8.41
CA LEU A 289 -26.15 -15.69 9.07
C LEU A 289 -27.13 -15.07 8.07
#